data_AF-A0A4R4ZUU7-F1
#
_entry.id   AF-A0A4R4ZUU7-F1
#
_cell.length_a   1.000
_cell.length_b   1.000
_cell.length_c   1.000
_cell.angle_alpha   90.00
_cell.angle_beta   90.00
_cell.angle_gamma   90.00
#
_symmetry.space_group_name_H-M   'P 1'
#
loop_
_entity.id
_entity.type
_entity.pdbx_description
1 polymer ?
#
loop_
_entity_poly.entity_id
_entity_poly.type
_entity_poly.pdbx_seq_one_letter_code
_entity_poly.pdbx_strand_id
1 'polypeptide(L)'
;MSHRRMPAALVTALISTTLGAAPAAAEPGPRTERAITSINADPAVRKSLVEIYSPLPAGTAAHPAACDYARYVRYRSASGPAQSSAADSIMTVLPGLAGGADEFEPNARNTIKSSAKLGRYVEYWVLSYRSECLNDRTGLDAAVAARNYRVAYGYYYQNQAVNGKRFAGWPSWRDESWLATVGVAQTMNDWRTVITEGIPDPAQRTKKVFCGGHSLGGLGTGVLSAWDFDGDTATGDDAGANLCAGFFALDSYVIQDPAGLSDVPLVSEAVGGLNLASAQVIELLGRLGFHPSIDLKVVMTAQTWNMAAIIAMAAYFEPDAESTLLRDFARTISTPLGTLNIQLTLRAFFSSTYTQFSTGIPAVQSFRYTNEALLGAMWDDNSGPIAIGHLGLGSLAGGPLGPKTFAVPELVNAFPLIGPIIRGGGSGQDKVAPLDPRKLYRWQNYDEPAQRRIDGKVFSTPANEVTDIREFAPLLFDGPTSYLDSFYPTRAIVDLFDLAGARTGELRHIKYDHAAATKPMLIVLAGDGPSLPTAKLLNPITAYLNPADPPVLPADAVIAPNYHHQSTMAGAARQNDGRPEIVSTALTNFMAANTQP
;
A
#
# COMPACT_ATOMS: atom_id res chain seq x y z
N MET A 1 75.69 -56.65 3.61
CA MET A 1 74.38 -57.21 3.21
C MET A 1 73.51 -57.31 4.45
N SER A 2 72.61 -56.36 4.67
CA SER A 2 71.78 -56.35 5.88
C SER A 2 70.42 -55.74 5.57
N HIS A 3 69.43 -56.61 5.36
CA HIS A 3 68.03 -56.25 5.48
C HIS A 3 67.67 -56.25 6.98
N ARG A 4 67.36 -55.08 7.53
CA ARG A 4 66.61 -54.95 8.79
C ARG A 4 65.29 -54.25 8.50
N ARG A 5 64.21 -54.95 8.86
CA ARG A 5 62.83 -54.50 8.86
C ARG A 5 62.68 -53.27 9.76
N MET A 6 61.96 -52.25 9.30
CA MET A 6 61.48 -51.13 10.12
C MET A 6 59.96 -51.22 10.28
N PRO A 7 59.42 -50.96 11.50
CA PRO A 7 58.00 -50.88 11.76
C PRO A 7 57.46 -49.45 11.55
N ALA A 8 56.14 -49.38 11.39
CA ALA A 8 55.35 -48.19 11.09
C ALA A 8 55.43 -47.08 12.14
N ALA A 9 55.51 -45.83 11.67
CA ALA A 9 55.27 -44.62 12.46
C ALA A 9 54.04 -43.90 11.89
N LEU A 10 53.06 -43.67 12.78
CA LEU A 10 51.88 -42.85 12.54
C LEU A 10 52.31 -41.38 12.38
N VAL A 11 51.96 -40.73 11.26
CA VAL A 11 52.14 -39.29 11.05
C VAL A 11 50.79 -38.62 11.22
N THR A 12 50.64 -37.84 12.30
CA THR A 12 49.49 -36.96 12.53
C THR A 12 49.75 -35.65 11.78
N ALA A 13 49.01 -35.40 10.70
CA ALA A 13 49.06 -34.14 9.97
C ALA A 13 48.21 -33.07 10.69
N LEU A 14 48.85 -31.99 11.15
CA LEU A 14 48.15 -30.77 11.57
C LEU A 14 47.58 -30.06 10.34
N ILE A 15 46.26 -29.90 10.29
CA ILE A 15 45.57 -29.02 9.34
C ILE A 15 45.47 -27.65 10.01
N SER A 16 46.25 -26.69 9.54
CA SER A 16 46.13 -25.28 9.92
C SER A 16 44.94 -24.66 9.19
N THR A 17 43.80 -24.53 9.88
CA THR A 17 42.66 -23.74 9.39
C THR A 17 42.94 -22.26 9.56
N THR A 18 43.24 -21.56 8.47
CA THR A 18 43.19 -20.10 8.43
C THR A 18 41.73 -19.65 8.48
N LEU A 19 41.25 -19.29 9.67
CA LEU A 19 40.00 -18.54 9.84
C LEU A 19 40.20 -17.16 9.20
N GLY A 20 39.69 -16.99 7.98
CA GLY A 20 39.53 -15.66 7.39
C GLY A 20 38.54 -14.87 8.26
N ALA A 21 39.02 -13.80 8.89
CA ALA A 21 38.15 -12.84 9.54
C ALA A 21 37.20 -12.28 8.47
N ALA A 22 35.89 -12.48 8.66
CA ALA A 22 34.90 -11.75 7.88
C ALA A 22 35.17 -10.24 8.05
N PRO A 23 35.09 -9.44 6.98
CA PRO A 23 35.22 -8.00 7.12
C PRO A 23 34.17 -7.54 8.13
N ALA A 24 34.61 -6.87 9.19
CA ALA A 24 33.71 -6.21 10.13
C ALA A 24 32.76 -5.33 9.31
N ALA A 25 31.46 -5.57 9.42
CA ALA A 25 30.45 -4.70 8.82
C ALA A 25 30.75 -3.28 9.31
N ALA A 26 30.96 -2.35 8.37
CA ALA A 26 31.07 -0.94 8.71
C ALA A 26 29.84 -0.55 9.52
N GLU A 27 30.02 0.29 10.55
CA GLU A 27 28.87 0.81 11.28
C GLU A 27 27.88 1.43 10.30
N PRO A 28 26.58 1.14 10.43
CA PRO A 28 25.59 1.67 9.51
C PRO A 28 25.67 3.20 9.51
N GLY A 29 25.92 3.78 8.33
CA GLY A 29 25.87 5.23 8.17
C GLY A 29 24.48 5.76 8.55
N PRO A 30 24.37 6.99 9.07
CA PRO A 30 23.12 7.52 9.62
C PRO A 30 22.02 7.66 8.54
N ARG A 31 22.41 7.88 7.28
CA ARG A 31 21.52 8.02 6.13
C ARG A 31 22.18 7.55 4.85
N THR A 32 21.42 6.88 4.00
CA THR A 32 21.81 6.56 2.62
C THR A 32 20.70 6.96 1.66
N GLU A 33 21.08 7.44 0.48
CA GLU A 33 20.14 7.71 -0.62
C GLU A 33 20.64 7.02 -1.90
N ARG A 34 19.80 6.16 -2.47
CA ARG A 34 20.10 5.40 -3.68
C ARG A 34 19.13 5.78 -4.79
N ALA A 35 19.67 6.26 -5.91
CA ALA A 35 18.88 6.50 -7.11
C ALA A 35 18.23 5.20 -7.61
N ILE A 36 16.96 5.27 -7.99
CA ILE A 36 16.21 4.14 -8.52
C ILE A 36 15.95 4.36 -10.01
N THR A 37 16.30 3.36 -10.80
CA THR A 37 15.95 3.31 -12.23
C THR A 37 14.67 2.51 -12.38
N SER A 38 13.60 3.20 -12.76
CA SER A 38 12.30 2.58 -13.09
C SER A 38 12.28 2.13 -14.55
N ILE A 39 11.59 1.03 -14.84
CA ILE A 39 11.28 0.63 -16.23
C ILE A 39 10.38 1.64 -16.94
N ASN A 40 9.61 2.40 -16.16
CA ASN A 40 8.77 3.49 -16.61
C ASN A 40 9.41 4.84 -16.33
N ALA A 41 10.73 5.01 -16.49
CA ALA A 41 11.39 6.28 -16.15
C ALA A 41 10.73 7.51 -16.83
N ASP A 42 10.40 8.53 -16.03
CA ASP A 42 10.01 9.85 -16.52
C ASP A 42 11.23 10.79 -16.42
N PRO A 43 11.73 11.35 -17.54
CA PRO A 43 12.94 12.16 -17.53
C PRO A 43 12.80 13.45 -16.69
N ALA A 44 11.57 13.93 -16.47
CA ALA A 44 11.29 15.12 -15.65
C ALA A 44 11.32 14.83 -14.15
N VAL A 45 11.35 13.56 -13.73
CA VAL A 45 11.31 13.16 -12.33
C VAL A 45 12.55 12.34 -11.99
N ARG A 46 13.06 12.50 -10.76
CA ARG A 46 14.09 11.64 -10.18
C ARG A 46 13.47 10.89 -9.01
N LYS A 47 13.69 9.57 -8.99
CA LYS A 47 13.24 8.64 -7.94
C LYS A 47 14.46 8.14 -7.17
N SER A 48 14.43 8.20 -5.85
CA SER A 48 15.44 7.59 -4.98
C SER A 48 14.79 6.91 -3.77
N LEU A 49 15.43 5.86 -3.25
CA LEU A 49 15.13 5.31 -1.93
C LEU A 49 16.06 5.98 -0.93
N VAL A 50 15.48 6.53 0.13
CA VAL A 50 16.23 7.06 1.28
C VAL A 50 16.00 6.15 2.47
N GLU A 51 17.09 5.80 3.15
CA GLU A 51 17.09 4.97 4.35
C GLU A 51 17.83 5.72 5.45
N ILE A 52 17.20 5.85 6.62
CA ILE A 52 17.74 6.53 7.80
C ILE A 52 17.84 5.47 8.90
N TYR A 53 19.04 5.29 9.45
CA TYR A 53 19.21 4.36 10.57
C TYR A 53 18.46 4.90 11.79
N SER A 54 17.46 4.15 12.25
CA SER A 54 16.56 4.51 13.34
C SER A 54 16.08 3.20 13.96
N PRO A 55 16.88 2.59 14.86
CA PRO A 55 16.61 1.24 15.34
C PRO A 55 15.29 1.17 16.09
N LEU A 56 14.67 -0.01 16.06
CA LEU A 56 13.44 -0.24 16.83
C LEU A 56 13.69 -0.09 18.35
N PRO A 57 12.66 0.23 19.14
CA PRO A 57 12.80 0.45 20.57
C PRO A 57 13.48 -0.71 21.30
N ALA A 58 14.21 -0.38 22.37
CA ALA A 58 14.83 -1.39 23.21
C ALA A 58 13.76 -2.36 23.76
N GLY A 59 13.98 -3.66 23.58
CA GLY A 59 13.03 -4.71 23.97
C GLY A 59 12.12 -5.23 22.85
N THR A 60 12.17 -4.65 21.64
CA THR A 60 11.58 -5.29 20.45
C THR A 60 12.20 -6.68 20.25
N ALA A 61 11.36 -7.66 19.89
CA ALA A 61 11.80 -9.02 19.64
C ALA A 61 12.82 -9.09 18.49
N ALA A 62 13.56 -10.20 18.40
CA ALA A 62 14.57 -10.39 17.35
C ALA A 62 13.97 -10.20 15.95
N HIS A 63 14.64 -9.40 15.12
CA HIS A 63 14.20 -9.01 13.79
C HIS A 63 15.41 -8.84 12.85
N PRO A 64 15.20 -8.82 11.52
CA PRO A 64 16.28 -8.54 10.59
C PRO A 64 16.84 -7.13 10.77
N ALA A 65 18.16 -6.95 10.75
CA ALA A 65 18.80 -5.64 10.87
C ALA A 65 18.37 -4.63 9.79
N ALA A 66 17.90 -5.12 8.63
CA ALA A 66 17.32 -4.26 7.60
C ALA A 66 16.04 -3.56 8.09
N CYS A 67 15.37 -4.04 9.13
CA CYS A 67 14.14 -3.43 9.65
C CYS A 67 14.43 -2.25 10.62
N ASP A 68 15.69 -2.00 10.98
CA ASP A 68 16.13 -0.86 11.79
C ASP A 68 16.25 0.47 11.02
N TYR A 69 15.70 0.55 9.80
CA TYR A 69 15.71 1.77 9.01
C TYR A 69 14.32 2.36 8.81
N ALA A 70 14.18 3.65 9.09
CA ALA A 70 13.08 4.45 8.57
C ALA A 70 13.34 4.72 7.09
N ARG A 71 12.34 4.51 6.24
CA ARG A 71 12.49 4.56 4.79
C ARG A 71 11.45 5.46 4.15
N TYR A 72 11.86 6.11 3.07
CA TYR A 72 10.92 6.76 2.16
C TYR A 72 11.41 6.73 0.72
N VAL A 73 10.47 6.69 -0.21
CA VAL A 73 10.74 6.91 -1.62
C VAL A 73 10.61 8.41 -1.89
N ARG A 74 11.68 9.00 -2.40
CA ARG A 74 11.77 10.42 -2.73
C ARG A 74 11.60 10.61 -4.23
N TYR A 75 10.60 11.41 -4.59
CA TYR A 75 10.40 11.92 -5.93
C TYR A 75 10.69 13.42 -5.95
N ARG A 76 11.48 13.87 -6.93
CA ARG A 76 11.76 15.30 -7.12
C ARG A 76 11.85 15.66 -8.60
N SER A 77 11.65 16.94 -8.91
CA SER A 77 11.90 17.45 -10.26
C SER A 77 13.36 17.24 -10.67
N ALA A 78 13.57 16.75 -11.89
CA ALA A 78 14.90 16.59 -12.48
C ALA A 78 15.61 17.94 -12.69
N SER A 79 14.84 19.01 -12.92
CA SER A 79 15.34 20.38 -13.06
C SER A 79 15.34 21.14 -11.73
N GLY A 80 14.81 20.54 -10.67
CA GLY A 80 14.76 21.12 -9.33
C GLY A 80 16.07 20.93 -8.56
N PRO A 81 16.17 21.54 -7.37
CA PRO A 81 17.35 21.40 -6.51
C PRO A 81 17.60 19.94 -6.11
N ALA A 82 18.86 19.62 -5.82
CA ALA A 82 19.23 18.31 -5.28
C ALA A 82 18.97 18.23 -3.76
N GLN A 83 19.09 19.36 -3.06
CA GLN A 83 18.86 19.47 -1.62
C GLN A 83 17.40 19.77 -1.32
N SER A 84 16.79 18.94 -0.48
CA SER A 84 15.39 19.08 -0.04
C SER A 84 15.09 20.44 0.58
N SER A 85 16.03 20.99 1.33
CA SER A 85 15.89 22.31 1.95
C SER A 85 15.77 23.46 0.96
N ALA A 86 16.15 23.26 -0.31
CA ALA A 86 15.99 24.27 -1.37
C ALA A 86 14.73 24.06 -2.22
N ALA A 87 13.97 22.97 -2.02
CA ALA A 87 12.69 22.79 -2.69
C ALA A 87 11.67 23.81 -2.18
N ASP A 88 10.77 24.25 -3.06
CA ASP A 88 9.71 25.19 -2.72
C ASP A 88 8.74 24.56 -1.72
N SER A 89 8.45 23.26 -1.86
CA SER A 89 7.53 22.53 -0.99
C SER A 89 7.81 21.04 -1.02
N ILE A 90 7.46 20.36 0.07
CA ILE A 90 7.65 18.92 0.24
C ILE A 90 6.34 18.34 0.72
N MET A 91 5.82 17.33 0.01
CA MET A 91 4.75 16.47 0.52
C MET A 91 5.37 15.26 1.19
N THR A 92 4.99 14.97 2.43
CA THR A 92 5.35 13.73 3.12
C THR A 92 4.09 12.91 3.34
N VAL A 93 4.12 11.64 2.95
CA VAL A 93 2.89 10.90 2.68
C VAL A 93 2.94 9.51 3.29
N LEU A 94 1.96 9.20 4.11
CA LEU A 94 1.76 7.89 4.70
C LEU A 94 0.83 7.05 3.81
N PRO A 95 1.26 5.85 3.39
CA PRO A 95 0.39 4.91 2.67
C PRO A 95 -0.85 4.46 3.44
N GLY A 96 -1.75 3.81 2.71
CA GLY A 96 -2.96 3.21 3.26
C GLY A 96 -2.74 1.89 3.99
N LEU A 97 -3.83 1.21 4.34
CA LEU A 97 -3.79 -0.11 4.96
C LEU A 97 -3.04 -1.09 4.03
N ALA A 98 -1.88 -1.58 4.48
CA ALA A 98 -0.98 -2.39 3.66
C ALA A 98 -0.58 -1.74 2.33
N GLY A 99 -0.71 -0.42 2.18
CA GLY A 99 -0.16 0.32 1.05
C GLY A 99 1.36 0.36 1.14
N GLY A 100 2.02 0.33 0.00
CA GLY A 100 3.47 0.51 -0.08
C GLY A 100 3.84 1.80 -0.80
N ALA A 101 5.08 2.26 -0.65
CA ALA A 101 5.48 3.59 -1.09
C ALA A 101 5.41 3.80 -2.62
N ASP A 102 5.43 2.70 -3.39
CA ASP A 102 5.32 2.76 -4.85
C ASP A 102 3.87 2.99 -5.34
N GLU A 103 2.85 2.87 -4.48
CA GLU A 103 1.46 3.17 -4.85
C GLU A 103 1.24 4.65 -5.22
N PHE A 104 2.08 5.55 -4.72
CA PHE A 104 2.00 7.00 -4.95
C PHE A 104 2.74 7.47 -6.19
N GLU A 105 3.41 6.59 -6.94
CA GLU A 105 4.25 7.02 -8.06
C GLU A 105 3.51 7.88 -9.11
N PRO A 106 2.28 7.54 -9.54
CA PRO A 106 1.53 8.39 -10.49
C PRO A 106 1.25 9.79 -9.90
N ASN A 107 0.75 9.86 -8.67
CA ASN A 107 0.49 11.13 -7.98
C ASN A 107 1.76 11.97 -7.83
N ALA A 108 2.85 11.37 -7.36
CA ALA A 108 4.13 12.07 -7.21
C ALA A 108 4.60 12.66 -8.54
N ARG A 109 4.59 11.87 -9.62
CA ARG A 109 5.02 12.33 -10.96
C ARG A 109 4.13 13.45 -11.49
N ASN A 110 2.82 13.28 -11.38
CA ASN A 110 1.84 14.23 -11.92
C ASN A 110 1.84 15.54 -11.13
N THR A 111 1.96 15.49 -9.79
CA THR A 111 2.13 16.67 -8.95
C THR A 111 3.43 17.40 -9.26
N ILE A 112 4.58 16.72 -9.33
CA ILE A 112 5.87 17.36 -9.65
C ILE A 112 5.83 18.05 -11.02
N LYS A 113 5.31 17.37 -12.05
CA LYS A 113 5.19 17.94 -13.40
C LYS A 113 4.24 19.15 -13.42
N SER A 114 3.15 19.09 -12.66
CA SER A 114 2.17 20.16 -12.61
C SER A 114 2.71 21.38 -11.85
N SER A 115 3.41 21.18 -10.73
CA SER A 115 4.10 22.25 -10.01
C SER A 115 5.19 22.91 -10.85
N ALA A 116 5.96 22.12 -11.63
CA ALA A 116 6.99 22.66 -12.51
C ALA A 116 6.43 23.62 -13.58
N LYS A 117 5.20 23.36 -14.08
CA LYS A 117 4.50 24.28 -15.00
C LYS A 117 4.13 25.62 -14.35
N LEU A 118 4.03 25.65 -13.02
CA LEU A 118 3.83 26.86 -12.23
C LEU A 118 5.16 27.53 -11.81
N GLY A 119 6.29 27.04 -12.32
CA GLY A 119 7.61 27.54 -11.94
C GLY A 119 8.07 27.14 -10.53
N ARG A 120 7.45 26.09 -9.95
CA ARG A 120 7.79 25.59 -8.61
C ARG A 120 8.41 24.20 -8.68
N TYR A 121 9.43 23.97 -7.86
CA TYR A 121 10.09 22.69 -7.67
C TYR A 121 9.69 22.09 -6.33
N VAL A 122 8.81 21.09 -6.39
CA VAL A 122 8.32 20.37 -5.23
C VAL A 122 8.94 18.98 -5.14
N GLU A 123 8.92 18.41 -3.94
CA GLU A 123 9.26 17.01 -3.69
C GLU A 123 8.07 16.26 -3.09
N TYR A 124 8.08 14.95 -3.30
CA TYR A 124 7.07 14.01 -2.79
C TYR A 124 7.79 12.86 -2.10
N TRP A 125 7.61 12.70 -0.80
CA TRP A 125 8.26 11.70 0.03
C TRP A 125 7.21 10.74 0.56
N VAL A 126 7.30 9.49 0.13
CA VAL A 126 6.32 8.47 0.49
C VAL A 126 6.97 7.55 1.49
N LEU A 127 6.44 7.50 2.70
CA LEU A 127 6.95 6.64 3.75
C LEU A 127 6.79 5.17 3.37
N SER A 128 7.76 4.36 3.76
CA SER A 128 7.69 2.90 3.67
C SER A 128 7.64 2.33 5.08
N TYR A 129 6.67 1.45 5.33
CA TYR A 129 6.53 0.79 6.62
C TYR A 129 7.75 -0.07 6.95
N ARG A 130 8.03 -0.23 8.25
CA ARG A 130 9.16 -1.03 8.74
C ARG A 130 9.15 -2.47 8.23
N SER A 131 7.95 -3.03 8.07
CA SER A 131 7.67 -4.36 7.55
C SER A 131 8.16 -4.59 6.11
N GLU A 132 8.37 -3.53 5.32
CA GLU A 132 8.82 -3.67 3.93
C GLU A 132 10.19 -4.37 3.81
N CYS A 133 11.01 -4.34 4.87
CA CYS A 133 12.27 -5.09 4.95
C CYS A 133 12.10 -6.61 4.75
N LEU A 134 10.89 -7.14 4.97
CA LEU A 134 10.57 -8.58 4.88
C LEU A 134 10.25 -9.02 3.45
N ASN A 135 9.96 -8.08 2.53
CA ASN A 135 9.63 -8.40 1.15
C ASN A 135 10.90 -8.79 0.35
N ASP A 136 11.03 -10.07 -0.04
CA ASP A 136 12.09 -10.52 -0.95
C ASP A 136 11.77 -10.12 -2.40
N ARG A 137 12.45 -9.10 -2.91
CA ARG A 137 12.30 -8.59 -4.28
C ARG A 137 13.19 -9.27 -5.33
N THR A 138 14.04 -10.21 -4.94
CA THR A 138 15.08 -10.80 -5.83
C THR A 138 14.52 -11.31 -7.16
N GLY A 139 13.40 -12.05 -7.11
CA GLY A 139 12.78 -12.63 -8.31
C GLY A 139 12.14 -11.56 -9.20
N LEU A 140 11.48 -10.56 -8.61
CA LEU A 140 10.86 -9.44 -9.32
C LEU A 140 11.93 -8.59 -10.01
N ASP A 141 12.96 -8.17 -9.29
CA ASP A 141 14.02 -7.30 -9.83
C ASP A 141 14.79 -8.00 -10.97
N ALA A 142 15.06 -9.30 -10.84
CA ALA A 142 15.69 -10.08 -11.91
C ALA A 142 14.78 -10.25 -13.14
N ALA A 143 13.48 -10.44 -12.92
CA ALA A 143 12.50 -10.53 -14.00
C ALA A 143 12.32 -9.19 -14.73
N VAL A 144 12.41 -8.06 -14.01
CA VAL A 144 12.46 -6.71 -14.59
C VAL A 144 13.70 -6.56 -15.47
N ALA A 145 14.88 -6.87 -14.94
CA ALA A 145 16.14 -6.77 -15.69
C ALA A 145 16.14 -7.66 -16.95
N ALA A 146 15.54 -8.85 -16.87
CA ALA A 146 15.42 -9.78 -17.99
C ALA A 146 14.25 -9.48 -18.94
N ARG A 147 13.36 -8.53 -18.58
CA ARG A 147 12.06 -8.28 -19.25
C ARG A 147 11.26 -9.56 -19.46
N ASN A 148 11.23 -10.43 -18.45
CA ASN A 148 10.64 -11.76 -18.54
C ASN A 148 10.02 -12.19 -17.20
N TYR A 149 8.69 -12.11 -17.11
CA TYR A 149 7.93 -12.46 -15.90
C TYR A 149 8.14 -13.90 -15.43
N ARG A 150 8.54 -14.81 -16.34
CA ARG A 150 8.77 -16.23 -16.03
C ARG A 150 9.95 -16.41 -15.07
N VAL A 151 10.89 -15.46 -15.00
CA VAL A 151 12.00 -15.48 -14.04
C VAL A 151 11.48 -15.35 -12.60
N ALA A 152 10.55 -14.41 -12.36
CA ALA A 152 9.93 -14.24 -11.06
C ALA A 152 9.06 -15.45 -10.69
N TYR A 153 8.25 -15.93 -11.64
CA TYR A 153 7.47 -17.16 -11.45
C TYR A 153 8.37 -18.36 -11.09
N GLY A 154 9.47 -18.54 -11.83
CA GLY A 154 10.46 -19.57 -11.57
C GLY A 154 11.04 -19.48 -10.16
N TYR A 155 11.44 -18.28 -9.74
CA TYR A 155 12.04 -18.02 -8.43
C TYR A 155 11.08 -18.30 -7.26
N TYR A 156 9.90 -17.67 -7.26
CA TYR A 156 8.96 -17.76 -6.14
C TYR A 156 8.16 -19.06 -6.08
N TYR A 157 7.83 -19.65 -7.24
CA TYR A 157 6.88 -20.77 -7.32
C TYR A 157 7.51 -22.08 -7.79
N GLN A 158 8.65 -22.05 -8.49
CA GLN A 158 9.29 -23.27 -8.99
C GLN A 158 10.64 -23.57 -8.34
N ASN A 159 11.01 -22.80 -7.31
CA ASN A 159 12.32 -22.92 -6.66
C ASN A 159 13.44 -22.88 -7.71
N GLN A 160 13.40 -21.97 -8.67
CA GLN A 160 14.52 -21.72 -9.57
C GLN A 160 15.48 -20.72 -8.91
N ALA A 161 16.76 -20.85 -9.21
CA ALA A 161 17.76 -19.93 -8.67
C ALA A 161 17.89 -18.68 -9.54
N VAL A 162 18.01 -17.52 -8.90
CA VAL A 162 18.38 -16.24 -9.51
C VAL A 162 19.74 -15.85 -8.94
N ASN A 163 20.76 -15.74 -9.80
CA ASN A 163 22.14 -15.41 -9.40
C ASN A 163 22.66 -16.30 -8.25
N GLY A 164 22.32 -17.59 -8.28
CA GLY A 164 22.71 -18.57 -7.24
C GLY A 164 21.86 -18.52 -5.96
N LYS A 165 21.02 -17.50 -5.77
CA LYS A 165 20.06 -17.42 -4.66
C LYS A 165 18.77 -18.16 -5.00
N ARG A 166 18.25 -18.94 -4.06
CA ARG A 166 16.91 -19.56 -4.14
C ARG A 166 15.98 -18.85 -3.18
N PHE A 167 14.69 -18.85 -3.50
CA PHE A 167 13.68 -18.26 -2.62
C PHE A 167 13.62 -19.03 -1.30
N ALA A 168 13.79 -18.32 -0.18
CA ALA A 168 13.81 -18.92 1.16
C ALA A 168 12.41 -19.30 1.67
N GLY A 169 11.36 -18.95 0.90
CA GLY A 169 9.98 -18.98 1.35
C GLY A 169 9.54 -17.62 1.86
N TRP A 170 8.23 -17.49 2.07
CA TRP A 170 7.66 -16.34 2.74
C TRP A 170 7.88 -16.47 4.25
N PRO A 171 8.24 -15.37 4.96
CA PRO A 171 8.29 -15.32 6.41
C PRO A 171 7.05 -15.97 7.04
N SER A 172 7.27 -16.66 8.16
CA SER A 172 6.19 -17.19 8.98
C SER A 172 5.80 -16.18 10.05
N TRP A 173 4.62 -16.37 10.65
CA TRP A 173 4.17 -15.58 11.79
C TRP A 173 5.19 -15.52 12.96
N ARG A 174 6.10 -16.50 13.07
CA ARG A 174 7.18 -16.51 14.07
C ARG A 174 8.31 -15.55 13.70
N ASP A 175 8.69 -15.54 12.43
CA ASP A 175 9.72 -14.65 11.88
C ASP A 175 9.25 -13.19 11.92
N GLU A 176 7.94 -12.99 11.90
CA GLU A 176 7.26 -11.70 11.96
C GLU A 176 6.94 -11.25 13.40
N SER A 177 7.19 -12.07 14.43
CA SER A 177 6.70 -11.83 15.81
C SER A 177 6.99 -10.45 16.39
N TRP A 178 8.08 -9.81 15.96
CA TRP A 178 8.43 -8.44 16.33
C TRP A 178 7.42 -7.38 15.85
N LEU A 179 6.69 -7.63 14.77
CA LEU A 179 5.65 -6.73 14.26
C LEU A 179 4.49 -6.54 15.26
N ALA A 180 4.34 -7.45 16.23
CA ALA A 180 3.33 -7.32 17.28
C ALA A 180 3.54 -6.06 18.15
N THR A 181 4.77 -5.51 18.20
CA THR A 181 5.09 -4.27 18.91
C THR A 181 5.17 -3.04 18.00
N VAL A 182 5.02 -3.22 16.68
CA VAL A 182 5.11 -2.13 15.70
C VAL A 182 3.72 -1.55 15.47
N GLY A 183 3.39 -0.54 16.27
CA GLY A 183 2.12 0.16 16.24
C GLY A 183 2.18 1.53 15.59
N VAL A 184 1.10 2.29 15.76
CA VAL A 184 0.99 3.68 15.27
C VAL A 184 2.09 4.58 15.85
N ALA A 185 2.48 4.38 17.11
CA ALA A 185 3.54 5.15 17.74
C ALA A 185 4.90 5.00 17.01
N GLN A 186 5.24 3.79 16.56
CA GLN A 186 6.45 3.59 15.75
C GLN A 186 6.34 4.34 14.43
N THR A 187 5.19 4.26 13.76
CA THR A 187 4.93 5.00 12.51
C THR A 187 5.08 6.51 12.69
N MET A 188 4.59 7.09 13.80
CA MET A 188 4.73 8.52 14.09
C MET A 188 6.21 8.90 14.31
N ASN A 189 6.95 8.08 15.05
CA ASN A 189 8.39 8.29 15.27
C ASN A 189 9.19 8.21 13.97
N ASP A 190 8.85 7.27 13.10
CA ASP A 190 9.47 7.13 11.78
C ASP A 190 9.16 8.35 10.90
N TRP A 191 7.92 8.82 10.91
CA TRP A 191 7.52 9.99 10.15
C TRP A 191 8.21 11.26 10.63
N ARG A 192 8.29 11.47 11.95
CA ARG A 192 9.08 12.54 12.54
C ARG A 192 10.54 12.43 12.14
N THR A 193 11.14 11.24 12.23
CA THR A 193 12.54 11.00 11.84
C THR A 193 12.79 11.40 10.38
N VAL A 194 11.92 10.99 9.46
CA VAL A 194 12.01 11.35 8.03
C VAL A 194 11.93 12.86 7.83
N ILE A 195 10.98 13.53 8.49
CA ILE A 195 10.78 14.97 8.36
C ILE A 195 11.95 15.76 8.97
N THR A 196 12.40 15.41 10.18
CA THR A 196 13.42 16.17 10.91
C THR A 196 14.83 15.92 10.39
N GLU A 197 15.10 14.75 9.80
CA GLU A 197 16.33 14.52 9.05
C GLU A 197 16.33 15.34 7.76
N GLY A 198 15.26 15.25 6.97
CA GLY A 198 15.20 15.91 5.66
C GLY A 198 15.10 17.43 5.75
N ILE A 199 14.41 17.97 6.76
CA ILE A 199 14.23 19.41 7.04
C ILE A 199 14.45 19.67 8.54
N PRO A 200 15.72 19.84 8.98
CA PRO A 200 16.05 20.01 10.39
C PRO A 200 15.51 21.28 11.04
N ASP A 201 15.37 22.37 10.27
CA ASP A 201 14.89 23.66 10.77
C ASP A 201 13.36 23.66 10.96
N PRO A 202 12.85 23.78 12.21
CA PRO A 202 11.42 23.85 12.49
C PRO A 202 10.71 25.00 11.76
N ALA A 203 11.38 26.15 11.58
CA ALA A 203 10.79 27.29 10.91
C ALA A 203 10.57 27.04 9.41
N GLN A 204 11.35 26.15 8.79
CA GLN A 204 11.10 25.75 7.41
C GLN A 204 9.96 24.73 7.32
N ARG A 205 9.90 23.77 8.26
CA ARG A 205 8.87 22.72 8.27
C ARG A 205 7.46 23.32 8.24
N THR A 206 7.19 24.29 9.11
CA THR A 206 5.89 24.96 9.22
C THR A 206 5.55 25.89 8.05
N LYS A 207 6.49 26.11 7.11
CA LYS A 207 6.27 26.94 5.91
C LYS A 207 6.06 26.15 4.63
N LYS A 208 6.65 24.94 4.52
CA LYS A 208 6.74 24.23 3.23
C LYS A 208 6.57 22.71 3.27
N VAL A 209 6.45 22.09 4.44
CA VAL A 209 6.25 20.63 4.55
C VAL A 209 4.76 20.34 4.69
N PHE A 210 4.15 19.63 3.77
CA PHE A 210 2.76 19.22 3.83
C PHE A 210 2.67 17.74 4.18
N CYS A 211 1.86 17.38 5.16
CA CYS A 211 1.76 16.01 5.65
C CYS A 211 0.40 15.44 5.28
N GLY A 212 0.36 14.21 4.76
CA GLY A 212 -0.90 13.61 4.38
C GLY A 212 -0.81 12.12 4.19
N GLY A 213 -1.90 11.53 3.71
CA GLY A 213 -1.93 10.12 3.41
C GLY A 213 -3.18 9.68 2.67
N HIS A 214 -3.12 8.45 2.14
CA HIS A 214 -4.24 7.78 1.50
C HIS A 214 -4.93 6.85 2.48
N SER A 215 -6.25 6.75 2.44
CA SER A 215 -6.99 5.75 3.24
C SER A 215 -6.62 5.82 4.73
N LEU A 216 -6.16 4.71 5.32
CA LEU A 216 -5.64 4.66 6.68
C LEU A 216 -4.54 5.71 6.98
N GLY A 217 -3.71 6.05 5.99
CA GLY A 217 -2.68 7.08 6.11
C GLY A 217 -3.24 8.49 6.31
N GLY A 218 -4.45 8.77 5.80
CA GLY A 218 -5.18 10.02 6.11
C GLY A 218 -5.54 10.11 7.59
N LEU A 219 -6.07 9.03 8.17
CA LEU A 219 -6.32 8.96 9.62
C LEU A 219 -5.02 9.06 10.42
N GLY A 220 -3.95 8.40 9.96
CA GLY A 220 -2.61 8.53 10.53
C GLY A 220 -2.07 9.97 10.47
N THR A 221 -2.50 10.78 9.50
CA THR A 221 -2.18 12.22 9.44
C THR A 221 -2.88 12.99 10.56
N GLY A 222 -4.14 12.65 10.84
CA GLY A 222 -4.87 13.19 12.00
C GLY A 222 -4.13 12.87 13.31
N VAL A 223 -3.71 11.61 13.48
CA VAL A 223 -2.92 11.17 14.64
C VAL A 223 -1.59 11.94 14.72
N LEU A 224 -0.85 12.07 13.62
CA LEU A 224 0.40 12.83 13.58
C LEU A 224 0.18 14.27 14.06
N SER A 225 -0.87 14.93 13.58
CA SER A 225 -1.14 16.33 13.95
C SER A 225 -1.34 16.51 15.46
N ALA A 226 -1.96 15.53 16.12
CA ALA A 226 -2.30 15.56 17.53
C ALA A 226 -1.20 14.96 18.44
N TRP A 227 -0.13 14.41 17.86
CA TRP A 227 0.90 13.68 18.60
C TRP A 227 1.84 14.61 19.37
N ASP A 228 2.10 14.26 20.63
CA ASP A 228 3.08 14.83 21.55
C ASP A 228 4.26 13.85 21.65
N PHE A 229 5.43 14.25 21.14
CA PHE A 229 6.55 13.35 20.93
C PHE A 229 7.42 13.15 22.17
N ASP A 230 7.43 14.10 23.12
CA ASP A 230 8.11 13.96 24.40
C ASP A 230 7.16 13.60 25.55
N GLY A 231 5.85 13.71 25.34
CA GLY A 231 4.85 13.36 26.33
C GLY A 231 4.69 14.42 27.41
N ASP A 232 5.14 15.65 27.21
CA ASP A 232 4.95 16.80 28.08
C ASP A 232 4.22 17.93 27.35
N THR A 233 2.97 18.21 27.74
CA THR A 233 2.17 19.29 27.12
C THR A 233 2.70 20.69 27.44
N ALA A 234 3.64 20.83 28.37
CA ALA A 234 4.31 22.10 28.64
C ALA A 234 5.34 22.46 27.56
N THR A 235 5.81 21.49 26.78
CA THR A 235 6.65 21.66 25.60
C THR A 235 5.78 21.53 24.37
N GLY A 236 5.70 22.59 23.55
CA GLY A 236 4.86 22.61 22.34
C GLY A 236 5.64 22.42 21.04
N ASP A 237 6.96 22.58 21.07
CA ASP A 237 7.79 22.63 19.87
C ASP A 237 7.93 21.27 19.19
N ASP A 238 7.79 20.19 19.95
CA ASP A 238 7.86 18.81 19.48
C ASP A 238 6.52 18.29 18.95
N ALA A 239 5.40 19.00 19.20
CA ALA A 239 4.08 18.65 18.72
C ALA A 239 4.08 18.31 17.23
N GLY A 240 3.45 17.21 16.85
CA GLY A 240 3.45 16.72 15.47
C GLY A 240 2.84 17.71 14.48
N ALA A 241 1.89 18.55 14.91
CA ALA A 241 1.43 19.65 14.09
C ALA A 241 2.56 20.58 13.65
N ASN A 242 3.59 20.82 14.46
CA ASN A 242 4.74 21.68 14.16
C ASN A 242 5.75 21.05 13.19
N LEU A 243 5.50 19.82 12.73
CA LEU A 243 6.25 19.21 11.62
C LEU A 243 5.77 19.68 10.23
N CYS A 244 4.57 20.28 10.15
CA CYS A 244 3.89 20.50 8.87
C CYS A 244 3.33 21.93 8.75
N ALA A 245 3.32 22.48 7.54
CA ALA A 245 2.67 23.72 7.14
C ALA A 245 1.16 23.55 6.88
N GLY A 246 0.74 22.35 6.51
CA GLY A 246 -0.65 22.00 6.25
C GLY A 246 -0.84 20.50 6.08
N PHE A 247 -2.10 20.06 6.04
CA PHE A 247 -2.47 18.65 6.01
C PHE A 247 -3.27 18.28 4.77
N PHE A 248 -3.23 17.02 4.36
CA PHE A 248 -4.13 16.53 3.33
C PHE A 248 -4.51 15.06 3.50
N ALA A 249 -5.65 14.66 2.93
CA ALA A 249 -6.06 13.26 2.87
C ALA A 249 -6.60 12.89 1.49
N LEU A 250 -6.25 11.69 1.03
CA LEU A 250 -6.69 11.09 -0.23
C LEU A 250 -7.62 9.91 0.05
N ASP A 251 -8.86 10.03 -0.44
CA ASP A 251 -10.00 9.18 -0.12
C ASP A 251 -10.14 8.84 1.38
N SER A 252 -9.89 9.83 2.22
CA SER A 252 -9.83 9.71 3.68
C SER A 252 -10.02 11.08 4.34
N TYR A 253 -9.77 11.17 5.64
CA TYR A 253 -9.98 12.35 6.48
C TYR A 253 -8.76 12.57 7.38
N VAL A 254 -8.52 13.82 7.77
CA VAL A 254 -7.50 14.18 8.77
C VAL A 254 -8.20 14.39 10.11
N ILE A 255 -8.49 13.29 10.81
CA ILE A 255 -9.22 13.31 12.09
C ILE A 255 -8.58 12.33 13.08
N GLN A 256 -8.52 12.71 14.36
CA GLN A 256 -8.00 11.86 15.44
C GLN A 256 -9.09 11.07 16.19
N ASP A 257 -10.35 11.53 16.15
CA ASP A 257 -11.50 10.80 16.72
C ASP A 257 -12.72 10.91 15.78
N PRO A 258 -12.90 9.94 14.86
CA PRO A 258 -14.00 9.95 13.91
C PRO A 258 -15.39 9.88 14.55
N ALA A 259 -15.47 9.42 15.80
CA ALA A 259 -16.72 9.16 16.48
C ALA A 259 -17.05 10.22 17.55
N GLY A 260 -16.12 11.14 17.85
CA GLY A 260 -16.28 12.18 18.87
C GLY A 260 -16.58 11.61 20.26
N LEU A 261 -16.09 10.40 20.54
CA LEU A 261 -16.38 9.65 21.76
C LEU A 261 -15.37 9.95 22.86
N SER A 262 -14.18 10.48 22.55
CA SER A 262 -13.17 10.82 23.54
C SER A 262 -13.64 11.93 24.50
N ASP A 263 -14.50 12.83 24.02
CA ASP A 263 -14.98 14.00 24.78
C ASP A 263 -16.27 13.75 25.57
N VAL A 264 -16.84 12.53 25.52
CA VAL A 264 -18.06 12.16 26.23
C VAL A 264 -17.72 11.33 27.47
N PRO A 265 -17.67 11.91 28.69
CA PRO A 265 -17.04 11.27 29.86
C PRO A 265 -17.61 9.91 30.25
N LEU A 266 -18.94 9.75 30.16
CA LEU A 266 -19.63 8.50 30.50
C LEU A 266 -19.43 7.40 29.44
N VAL A 267 -19.15 7.79 28.20
CA VAL A 267 -18.94 6.87 27.07
C VAL A 267 -17.46 6.53 26.93
N SER A 268 -16.55 7.47 27.13
CA SER A 268 -15.11 7.20 27.18
C SER A 268 -14.71 6.33 28.38
N GLU A 269 -15.37 6.46 29.54
CA GLU A 269 -15.22 5.53 30.67
C GLU A 269 -15.86 4.16 30.41
N ALA A 270 -17.01 4.09 29.74
CA ALA A 270 -17.65 2.82 29.40
C ALA A 270 -16.87 2.05 28.32
N VAL A 271 -16.34 2.74 27.30
CA VAL A 271 -15.49 2.20 26.23
C VAL A 271 -14.07 1.92 26.76
N GLY A 272 -13.52 2.75 27.65
CA GLY A 272 -12.24 2.52 28.33
C GLY A 272 -12.30 1.42 29.38
N GLY A 273 -13.44 1.25 30.06
CA GLY A 273 -13.74 0.13 30.96
C GLY A 273 -13.93 -1.20 30.22
N LEU A 274 -14.23 -1.15 28.92
CA LEU A 274 -14.20 -2.27 27.98
C LEU A 274 -12.79 -2.59 27.49
N ASN A 275 -11.73 -2.41 28.30
CA ASN A 275 -10.38 -2.96 28.05
C ASN A 275 -10.34 -4.51 27.83
N LEU A 276 -11.48 -5.18 27.93
CA LEU A 276 -11.76 -6.52 27.42
C LEU A 276 -11.84 -6.60 25.87
N ALA A 277 -12.02 -5.47 25.17
CA ALA A 277 -12.21 -5.40 23.72
C ALA A 277 -10.91 -5.51 22.94
N SER A 278 -9.78 -4.94 23.36
CA SER A 278 -8.51 -5.04 22.62
C SER A 278 -7.97 -6.47 22.61
N ALA A 279 -8.03 -7.19 23.74
CA ALA A 279 -7.67 -8.61 23.81
C ALA A 279 -8.61 -9.49 22.98
N GLN A 280 -9.92 -9.25 23.02
CA GLN A 280 -10.91 -9.97 22.21
C GLN A 280 -10.81 -9.63 20.71
N VAL A 281 -10.47 -8.38 20.35
CA VAL A 281 -10.21 -7.93 18.99
C VAL A 281 -8.92 -8.55 18.47
N ILE A 282 -7.84 -8.57 19.25
CA ILE A 282 -6.59 -9.27 18.89
C ILE A 282 -6.86 -10.77 18.71
N GLU A 283 -7.65 -11.39 19.60
CA GLU A 283 -8.03 -12.80 19.47
C GLU A 283 -8.91 -13.04 18.23
N LEU A 284 -9.88 -12.18 17.94
CA LEU A 284 -10.72 -12.24 16.75
C LEU A 284 -9.91 -12.04 15.47
N LEU A 285 -9.08 -11.00 15.41
CA LEU A 285 -8.16 -10.72 14.31
C LEU A 285 -7.24 -11.91 14.09
N GLY A 286 -6.70 -12.47 15.17
CA GLY A 286 -5.92 -13.69 15.11
C GLY A 286 -6.65 -14.88 14.49
N ARG A 287 -7.88 -15.15 14.94
CA ARG A 287 -8.77 -16.18 14.35
C ARG A 287 -9.10 -15.91 12.88
N LEU A 288 -9.10 -14.65 12.44
CA LEU A 288 -9.33 -14.22 11.06
C LEU A 288 -8.05 -14.21 10.20
N GLY A 289 -6.89 -14.59 10.75
CA GLY A 289 -5.61 -14.69 10.03
C GLY A 289 -4.67 -13.50 10.20
N PHE A 290 -4.99 -12.53 11.06
CA PHE A 290 -4.12 -11.37 11.32
C PHE A 290 -3.14 -11.68 12.47
N HIS A 291 -1.97 -12.21 12.14
CA HIS A 291 -0.92 -12.54 13.11
C HIS A 291 0.46 -12.35 12.50
N PRO A 292 1.40 -11.74 13.25
CA PRO A 292 1.32 -10.35 13.74
C PRO A 292 1.24 -9.30 12.60
N SER A 293 1.20 -9.74 11.34
CA SER A 293 0.85 -8.93 10.17
C SER A 293 -0.46 -9.36 9.52
N ILE A 294 -0.96 -8.56 8.58
CA ILE A 294 -2.11 -8.92 7.75
C ILE A 294 -1.77 -10.14 6.89
N ASP A 295 -2.40 -11.27 7.18
CA ASP A 295 -2.33 -12.48 6.38
C ASP A 295 -3.77 -13.01 6.21
N LEU A 296 -4.55 -12.28 5.40
CA LEU A 296 -5.89 -12.71 5.02
C LEU A 296 -5.76 -13.87 4.04
N LYS A 297 -5.53 -15.06 4.62
CA LYS A 297 -5.54 -16.37 3.96
C LYS A 297 -6.59 -16.34 2.85
N VAL A 298 -6.22 -16.83 1.67
CA VAL A 298 -7.00 -16.81 0.43
C VAL A 298 -6.82 -15.58 -0.46
N VAL A 299 -6.61 -14.35 0.01
CA VAL A 299 -6.54 -13.20 -0.93
C VAL A 299 -5.37 -12.24 -0.71
N MET A 300 -5.00 -11.95 0.54
CA MET A 300 -3.96 -10.95 0.85
C MET A 300 -2.87 -11.60 1.71
N THR A 301 -1.94 -12.26 1.03
CA THR A 301 -0.77 -12.92 1.61
C THR A 301 0.45 -12.54 0.77
N ALA A 302 1.66 -12.60 1.33
CA ALA A 302 2.88 -12.36 0.55
C ALA A 302 2.97 -13.27 -0.69
N GLN A 303 2.50 -14.50 -0.58
CA GLN A 303 2.38 -15.44 -1.70
C GLN A 303 1.41 -14.95 -2.78
N THR A 304 0.28 -14.34 -2.44
CA THR A 304 -0.69 -13.87 -3.45
C THR A 304 -0.29 -12.51 -4.02
N TRP A 305 0.50 -11.72 -3.30
CA TRP A 305 1.08 -10.48 -3.81
C TRP A 305 2.18 -10.70 -4.83
N ASN A 306 3.07 -11.68 -4.63
CA ASN A 306 4.00 -12.05 -5.70
C ASN A 306 3.26 -12.59 -6.94
N MET A 307 2.11 -13.26 -6.75
CA MET A 307 1.27 -13.75 -7.85
C MET A 307 0.70 -12.56 -8.64
N ALA A 308 0.14 -11.56 -7.95
CA ALA A 308 -0.36 -10.33 -8.56
C ALA A 308 0.74 -9.58 -9.32
N ALA A 309 1.93 -9.42 -8.72
CA ALA A 309 3.08 -8.80 -9.36
C ALA A 309 3.49 -9.51 -10.64
N ILE A 310 3.55 -10.86 -10.65
CA ILE A 310 3.89 -11.64 -11.86
C ILE A 310 2.82 -11.50 -12.95
N ILE A 311 1.53 -11.50 -12.57
CA ILE A 311 0.43 -11.24 -13.53
C ILE A 311 0.62 -9.87 -14.17
N ALA A 312 0.96 -8.86 -13.37
CA ALA A 312 1.21 -7.51 -13.85
C ALA A 312 2.46 -7.41 -14.75
N MET A 313 3.54 -8.14 -14.43
CA MET A 313 4.72 -8.25 -15.30
C MET A 313 4.36 -8.87 -16.65
N ALA A 314 3.52 -9.91 -16.66
CA ALA A 314 3.07 -10.53 -17.91
C ALA A 314 2.19 -9.57 -18.72
N ALA A 315 1.30 -8.83 -18.06
CA ALA A 315 0.47 -7.80 -18.69
C ALA A 315 1.32 -6.68 -19.29
N TYR A 316 2.40 -6.28 -18.61
CA TYR A 316 3.27 -5.21 -19.08
C TYR A 316 4.21 -5.65 -20.22
N PHE A 317 4.84 -6.83 -20.13
CA PHE A 317 5.81 -7.28 -21.14
C PHE A 317 5.19 -8.00 -22.34
N GLU A 318 4.06 -8.68 -22.17
CA GLU A 318 3.39 -9.49 -23.20
C GLU A 318 1.86 -9.27 -23.17
N PRO A 319 1.32 -8.03 -23.27
CA PRO A 319 -0.09 -7.69 -22.98
C PRO A 319 -1.11 -8.52 -23.77
N ASP A 320 -0.87 -8.68 -25.08
CA ASP A 320 -1.78 -9.35 -26.01
C ASP A 320 -1.62 -10.88 -26.06
N ALA A 321 -0.57 -11.42 -25.46
CA ALA A 321 -0.33 -12.86 -25.47
C ALA A 321 -1.37 -13.58 -24.61
N GLU A 322 -1.81 -14.77 -25.04
CA GLU A 322 -2.68 -15.62 -24.22
C GLU A 322 -1.95 -16.01 -22.93
N SER A 323 -2.57 -15.71 -21.80
CA SER A 323 -2.00 -16.00 -20.49
C SER A 323 -2.08 -17.49 -20.16
N THR A 324 -0.98 -18.03 -19.66
CA THR A 324 -0.92 -19.38 -19.07
C THR A 324 -0.98 -19.35 -17.55
N LEU A 325 -0.90 -18.18 -16.93
CA LEU A 325 -0.64 -18.00 -15.49
C LEU A 325 -1.68 -18.65 -14.59
N LEU A 326 -2.98 -18.61 -14.94
CA LEU A 326 -4.02 -19.32 -14.17
C LEU A 326 -3.74 -20.83 -14.06
N ARG A 327 -3.23 -21.43 -15.14
CA ARG A 327 -2.88 -22.86 -15.19
C ARG A 327 -1.55 -23.13 -14.51
N ASP A 328 -0.59 -22.22 -14.67
CA ASP A 328 0.75 -22.35 -14.11
C ASP A 328 0.69 -22.29 -12.58
N PHE A 329 0.04 -21.26 -12.02
CA PHE A 329 -0.15 -21.13 -10.57
C PHE A 329 -0.94 -22.29 -9.96
N ALA A 330 -1.92 -22.84 -10.67
CA ALA A 330 -2.68 -24.00 -10.20
C ALA A 330 -1.85 -25.29 -10.14
N ARG A 331 -0.75 -25.39 -10.88
CA ARG A 331 0.16 -26.55 -10.95
C ARG A 331 1.38 -26.42 -10.05
N THR A 332 1.54 -25.28 -9.39
CA THR A 332 2.73 -24.98 -8.58
C THR A 332 2.95 -25.99 -7.46
N ILE A 333 4.22 -26.39 -7.29
CA ILE A 333 4.73 -27.25 -6.21
C ILE A 333 5.03 -26.39 -4.97
N SER A 334 4.05 -25.61 -4.51
CA SER A 334 4.09 -25.11 -3.15
C SER A 334 3.67 -26.25 -2.21
N THR A 335 3.96 -26.11 -0.92
CA THR A 335 3.44 -27.04 0.09
C THR A 335 1.93 -27.25 -0.10
N PRO A 336 1.34 -28.37 0.35
CA PRO A 336 -0.11 -28.62 0.19
C PRO A 336 -1.00 -27.44 0.61
N LEU A 337 -0.61 -26.72 1.68
CA LEU A 337 -1.29 -25.52 2.15
C LEU A 337 -1.09 -24.30 1.24
N GLY A 338 0.11 -24.09 0.69
CA GLY A 338 0.36 -23.01 -0.28
C GLY A 338 -0.37 -23.22 -1.60
N THR A 339 -0.55 -24.47 -2.03
CA THR A 339 -1.32 -24.79 -3.24
C THR A 339 -2.81 -24.54 -3.02
N LEU A 340 -3.33 -24.85 -1.83
CA LEU A 340 -4.71 -24.52 -1.46
C LEU A 340 -4.95 -23.00 -1.42
N ASN A 341 -4.01 -22.23 -0.84
CA ASN A 341 -4.09 -20.76 -0.79
C ASN A 341 -4.28 -20.19 -2.19
N ILE A 342 -3.37 -20.50 -3.12
CA ILE A 342 -3.43 -20.04 -4.51
C ILE A 342 -4.71 -20.47 -5.21
N GLN A 343 -5.14 -21.73 -5.06
CA GLN A 343 -6.40 -22.19 -5.68
C GLN A 343 -7.62 -21.42 -5.17
N LEU A 344 -7.69 -21.16 -3.87
CA LEU A 344 -8.76 -20.35 -3.28
C LEU A 344 -8.65 -18.89 -3.74
N THR A 345 -7.45 -18.32 -3.87
CA THR A 345 -7.24 -16.97 -4.41
C THR A 345 -7.77 -16.84 -5.83
N LEU A 346 -7.37 -17.76 -6.72
CA LEU A 346 -7.83 -17.76 -8.11
C LEU A 346 -9.35 -17.91 -8.18
N ARG A 347 -9.95 -18.75 -7.33
CA ARG A 347 -11.41 -18.86 -7.25
C ARG A 347 -12.05 -17.58 -6.72
N ALA A 348 -11.45 -16.94 -5.73
CA ALA A 348 -11.95 -15.70 -5.14
C ALA A 348 -12.02 -14.59 -6.20
N PHE A 349 -10.97 -14.41 -6.99
CA PHE A 349 -10.94 -13.39 -8.03
C PHE A 349 -11.76 -13.74 -9.27
N PHE A 350 -11.74 -14.99 -9.74
CA PHE A 350 -12.21 -15.31 -11.10
C PHE A 350 -13.51 -16.11 -11.17
N SER A 351 -14.11 -16.51 -10.04
CA SER A 351 -15.42 -17.16 -10.06
C SER A 351 -16.53 -16.15 -10.33
N SER A 352 -17.46 -16.49 -11.22
CA SER A 352 -18.62 -15.65 -11.54
C SER A 352 -19.76 -15.79 -10.55
N THR A 353 -19.89 -16.95 -9.89
CA THR A 353 -21.00 -17.29 -8.98
C THR A 353 -20.52 -18.00 -7.72
N TYR A 354 -21.33 -17.99 -6.66
CA TYR A 354 -21.07 -18.78 -5.45
C TYR A 354 -20.95 -20.27 -5.73
N THR A 355 -21.75 -20.79 -6.68
CA THR A 355 -21.68 -22.20 -7.10
C THR A 355 -20.36 -22.51 -7.78
N GLN A 356 -19.89 -21.65 -8.68
CA GLN A 356 -18.56 -21.82 -9.28
C GLN A 356 -17.47 -21.70 -8.21
N PHE A 357 -17.59 -20.73 -7.30
CA PHE A 357 -16.64 -20.56 -6.20
C PHE A 357 -16.59 -21.78 -5.28
N SER A 358 -17.69 -22.46 -4.97
CA SER A 358 -17.73 -23.60 -4.04
C SER A 358 -17.45 -24.95 -4.69
N THR A 359 -17.93 -25.17 -5.92
CA THR A 359 -17.74 -26.43 -6.66
C THR A 359 -16.45 -26.45 -7.49
N GLY A 360 -15.92 -25.27 -7.85
CA GLY A 360 -14.81 -25.15 -8.80
C GLY A 360 -15.22 -25.45 -10.25
N ILE A 361 -16.52 -25.48 -10.57
CA ILE A 361 -17.03 -25.83 -11.89
C ILE A 361 -17.85 -24.66 -12.49
N PRO A 362 -17.54 -24.20 -13.72
CA PRO A 362 -16.34 -24.53 -14.48
C PRO A 362 -15.07 -24.04 -13.79
N ALA A 363 -13.96 -24.75 -14.01
CA ALA A 363 -12.67 -24.38 -13.42
C ALA A 363 -12.23 -22.99 -13.91
N VAL A 364 -11.81 -22.11 -13.00
CA VAL A 364 -11.36 -20.76 -13.38
C VAL A 364 -10.19 -20.79 -14.37
N GLN A 365 -9.35 -21.83 -14.30
CA GLN A 365 -8.21 -22.08 -15.19
C GLN A 365 -8.61 -22.50 -16.63
N SER A 366 -9.89 -22.82 -16.85
CA SER A 366 -10.43 -23.15 -18.18
C SER A 366 -10.71 -21.92 -19.03
N PHE A 367 -10.89 -20.76 -18.40
CA PHE A 367 -11.09 -19.50 -19.12
C PHE A 367 -9.76 -18.99 -19.68
N ARG A 368 -9.84 -18.32 -20.83
CA ARG A 368 -8.68 -17.84 -21.58
C ARG A 368 -8.69 -16.32 -21.61
N TYR A 369 -7.59 -15.72 -21.17
CA TYR A 369 -7.40 -14.28 -21.14
C TYR A 369 -6.11 -13.93 -21.88
N THR A 370 -6.01 -12.75 -22.46
CA THR A 370 -4.70 -12.13 -22.67
C THR A 370 -4.08 -11.75 -21.32
N ASN A 371 -2.78 -11.50 -21.25
CA ASN A 371 -2.16 -11.12 -19.98
C ASN A 371 -2.73 -9.81 -19.41
N GLU A 372 -2.98 -8.81 -20.26
CA GLU A 372 -3.63 -7.55 -19.85
C GLU A 372 -5.07 -7.80 -19.34
N ALA A 373 -5.83 -8.66 -20.01
CA ALA A 373 -7.19 -9.00 -19.58
C ALA A 373 -7.22 -9.77 -18.25
N LEU A 374 -6.20 -10.59 -17.98
CA LEU A 374 -6.07 -11.29 -16.70
C LEU A 374 -5.81 -10.31 -15.55
N LEU A 375 -4.94 -9.32 -15.78
CA LEU A 375 -4.69 -8.26 -14.80
C LEU A 375 -5.94 -7.41 -14.55
N GLY A 376 -6.59 -6.95 -15.62
CA GLY A 376 -7.81 -6.16 -15.53
C GLY A 376 -8.91 -6.92 -14.77
N ALA A 377 -9.14 -8.18 -15.13
CA ALA A 377 -10.13 -9.04 -14.44
C ALA A 377 -9.86 -9.25 -12.93
N MET A 378 -8.63 -9.00 -12.46
CA MET A 378 -8.25 -9.13 -11.06
C MET A 378 -8.48 -7.84 -10.26
N TRP A 379 -8.23 -6.67 -10.86
CA TRP A 379 -8.13 -5.38 -10.15
C TRP A 379 -9.23 -4.37 -10.48
N ASP A 380 -9.87 -4.51 -11.62
CA ASP A 380 -10.85 -3.56 -12.10
C ASP A 380 -12.13 -3.54 -11.25
N ASP A 381 -12.77 -2.38 -11.12
CA ASP A 381 -13.96 -2.19 -10.30
C ASP A 381 -15.20 -2.92 -10.85
N ASN A 382 -15.25 -3.29 -12.13
CA ASN A 382 -16.33 -4.10 -12.68
C ASN A 382 -16.05 -5.61 -12.57
N SER A 383 -14.87 -6.06 -12.13
CA SER A 383 -14.53 -7.49 -12.11
C SER A 383 -13.93 -7.98 -10.79
N GLY A 384 -13.16 -7.18 -10.08
CA GLY A 384 -12.52 -7.50 -8.81
C GLY A 384 -13.53 -7.64 -7.66
N PRO A 385 -13.34 -8.62 -6.74
CA PRO A 385 -14.25 -8.86 -5.62
C PRO A 385 -14.02 -7.96 -4.40
N ILE A 386 -12.89 -7.23 -4.33
CA ILE A 386 -12.49 -6.47 -3.13
C ILE A 386 -12.56 -4.97 -3.39
N ALA A 387 -13.50 -4.30 -2.72
CA ALA A 387 -13.80 -2.88 -2.92
C ALA A 387 -12.64 -1.92 -2.66
N ILE A 388 -11.88 -2.17 -1.60
CA ILE A 388 -10.73 -1.33 -1.24
C ILE A 388 -9.59 -1.44 -2.27
N GLY A 389 -9.63 -2.43 -3.18
CA GLY A 389 -8.69 -2.61 -4.27
C GLY A 389 -9.21 -2.15 -5.64
N HIS A 390 -10.46 -1.64 -5.72
CA HIS A 390 -11.08 -1.29 -7.00
C HIS A 390 -10.41 -0.09 -7.66
N LEU A 391 -10.18 -0.24 -8.96
CA LEU A 391 -9.61 0.73 -9.89
C LEU A 391 -10.51 0.74 -11.14
N GLY A 392 -10.77 1.91 -11.71
CA GLY A 392 -11.41 2.00 -13.02
C GLY A 392 -10.36 1.82 -14.11
N LEU A 393 -10.11 0.57 -14.54
CA LEU A 393 -9.03 0.18 -15.47
C LEU A 393 -9.48 0.00 -16.92
N GLY A 394 -10.78 -0.06 -17.19
CA GLY A 394 -11.31 -0.36 -18.52
C GLY A 394 -12.40 -1.43 -18.51
N SER A 395 -12.38 -2.35 -19.48
CA SER A 395 -13.42 -3.40 -19.54
C SER A 395 -13.01 -4.65 -20.29
N LEU A 396 -13.63 -5.78 -19.93
CA LEU A 396 -13.48 -7.04 -20.68
C LEU A 396 -14.10 -6.97 -22.08
N ALA A 397 -13.48 -7.67 -23.03
CA ALA A 397 -13.96 -7.88 -24.40
C ALA A 397 -13.54 -9.25 -24.97
N GLY A 398 -13.90 -9.53 -26.23
CA GLY A 398 -13.43 -10.70 -26.99
C GLY A 398 -14.32 -11.95 -26.91
N GLY A 399 -15.37 -11.93 -26.09
CA GLY A 399 -16.29 -13.05 -25.91
C GLY A 399 -17.61 -12.63 -25.24
N PRO A 400 -18.55 -13.57 -25.04
CA PRO A 400 -19.79 -13.28 -24.33
C PRO A 400 -19.51 -12.96 -22.85
N LEU A 401 -20.12 -11.90 -22.36
CA LEU A 401 -19.99 -11.40 -20.99
C LEU A 401 -21.34 -11.48 -20.30
N GLY A 402 -21.33 -11.73 -18.99
CA GLY A 402 -22.52 -11.79 -18.17
C GLY A 402 -22.28 -11.26 -16.76
N PRO A 403 -23.37 -11.10 -15.99
CA PRO A 403 -23.28 -10.61 -14.62
C PRO A 403 -22.47 -11.57 -13.75
N LYS A 404 -21.62 -10.99 -12.90
CA LYS A 404 -20.88 -11.69 -11.85
C LYS A 404 -21.58 -11.43 -10.52
N THR A 405 -21.94 -12.50 -9.82
CA THR A 405 -22.63 -12.44 -8.52
C THR A 405 -21.73 -12.80 -7.35
N PHE A 406 -20.50 -13.24 -7.60
CA PHE A 406 -19.53 -13.55 -6.56
C PHE A 406 -18.31 -12.60 -6.62
N ALA A 407 -17.79 -12.13 -5.49
CA ALA A 407 -18.31 -12.27 -4.13
C ALA A 407 -19.31 -11.13 -3.83
N VAL A 408 -20.44 -11.42 -3.18
CA VAL A 408 -21.19 -10.38 -2.42
C VAL A 408 -20.56 -10.30 -1.02
N PRO A 409 -20.44 -9.12 -0.39
CA PRO A 409 -19.56 -8.88 0.75
C PRO A 409 -20.10 -9.41 2.10
N GLU A 410 -20.48 -10.69 2.21
CA GLU A 410 -20.92 -11.24 3.51
C GLU A 410 -19.78 -11.34 4.55
N LEU A 411 -18.52 -11.44 4.11
CA LEU A 411 -17.35 -11.45 5.01
C LEU A 411 -17.14 -10.10 5.74
N VAL A 412 -17.76 -9.04 5.24
CA VAL A 412 -17.64 -7.66 5.77
C VAL A 412 -18.40 -7.50 7.09
N ASN A 413 -19.28 -8.44 7.43
CA ASN A 413 -20.01 -8.47 8.70
C ASN A 413 -19.10 -8.66 9.93
N ALA A 414 -17.82 -9.01 9.74
CA ALA A 414 -16.87 -9.20 10.83
C ALA A 414 -16.26 -7.88 11.37
N PHE A 415 -16.44 -6.74 10.71
CA PHE A 415 -15.78 -5.47 11.07
C PHE A 415 -16.80 -4.35 11.35
N PRO A 416 -17.24 -4.13 12.60
CA PRO A 416 -18.34 -3.20 12.90
C PRO A 416 -18.07 -1.71 12.60
N LEU A 417 -16.82 -1.22 12.69
CA LEU A 417 -16.49 0.20 12.44
C LEU A 417 -16.13 0.54 10.98
N ILE A 418 -15.36 -0.33 10.30
CA ILE A 418 -15.00 -0.14 8.87
C ILE A 418 -15.90 -0.93 7.92
N GLY A 419 -16.72 -1.83 8.45
CA GLY A 419 -17.69 -2.61 7.69
C GLY A 419 -18.63 -1.77 6.84
N PRO A 420 -19.08 -0.57 7.25
CA PRO A 420 -19.82 0.35 6.37
C PRO A 420 -19.00 0.90 5.20
N ILE A 421 -17.71 1.20 5.40
CA ILE A 421 -16.77 1.62 4.34
C ILE A 421 -16.56 0.45 3.37
N ILE A 422 -16.40 -0.77 3.88
CA ILE A 422 -16.22 -1.96 3.04
C ILE A 422 -17.56 -2.42 2.40
N ARG A 423 -18.71 -2.19 3.06
CA ARG A 423 -20.08 -2.51 2.58
C ARG A 423 -20.55 -1.54 1.49
N GLY A 424 -20.18 -0.26 1.59
CA GLY A 424 -20.51 0.77 0.62
C GLY A 424 -19.80 0.59 -0.72
N GLY A 425 -18.87 -0.37 -0.81
CA GLY A 425 -17.98 -0.60 -1.93
C GLY A 425 -18.48 -1.56 -3.02
N GLY A 426 -19.79 -1.75 -3.16
CA GLY A 426 -20.28 -2.07 -4.51
C GLY A 426 -20.01 -0.82 -5.33
N SER A 427 -19.24 -0.88 -6.41
CA SER A 427 -18.83 0.26 -7.25
C SER A 427 -20.01 1.04 -7.87
N GLY A 428 -21.26 0.76 -7.47
CA GLY A 428 -22.47 1.16 -8.16
C GLY A 428 -22.65 0.43 -9.50
N GLN A 429 -21.60 -0.19 -10.02
CA GLN A 429 -21.55 -0.85 -11.31
C GLN A 429 -21.91 -2.34 -11.22
N ASP A 430 -22.55 -2.83 -12.28
CA ASP A 430 -22.78 -4.24 -12.49
C ASP A 430 -21.43 -4.96 -12.65
N LYS A 431 -21.18 -5.97 -11.81
CA LYS A 431 -19.99 -6.82 -11.94
C LYS A 431 -20.11 -7.70 -13.19
N VAL A 432 -19.00 -7.94 -13.86
CA VAL A 432 -18.90 -8.71 -15.10
C VAL A 432 -17.97 -9.91 -14.99
N ALA A 433 -18.34 -11.00 -15.66
CA ALA A 433 -17.48 -12.16 -15.87
C ALA A 433 -17.61 -12.73 -17.29
N PRO A 434 -16.56 -13.39 -17.79
CA PRO A 434 -16.62 -14.29 -18.94
C PRO A 434 -17.67 -15.39 -18.82
N LEU A 435 -18.34 -15.73 -19.93
CA LEU A 435 -19.32 -16.81 -20.00
C LEU A 435 -18.87 -18.04 -20.80
N ASP A 436 -17.96 -17.89 -21.78
CA ASP A 436 -17.53 -19.01 -22.65
C ASP A 436 -16.01 -19.25 -22.50
N PRO A 437 -15.58 -20.31 -21.80
CA PRO A 437 -14.15 -20.59 -21.58
C PRO A 437 -13.37 -20.87 -22.88
N ARG A 438 -14.05 -21.12 -24.02
CA ARG A 438 -13.39 -21.35 -25.31
C ARG A 438 -12.92 -20.06 -25.98
N LYS A 439 -13.48 -18.90 -25.60
CA LYS A 439 -13.12 -17.59 -26.15
C LYS A 439 -11.91 -17.01 -25.45
N LEU A 440 -11.06 -16.31 -26.22
CA LEU A 440 -9.96 -15.54 -25.68
C LEU A 440 -10.45 -14.13 -25.35
N TYR A 441 -10.55 -13.85 -24.06
CA TYR A 441 -10.93 -12.53 -23.56
C TYR A 441 -9.76 -11.57 -23.62
N ARG A 442 -10.07 -10.32 -23.96
CA ARG A 442 -9.14 -9.19 -24.07
C ARG A 442 -9.57 -8.07 -23.13
N TRP A 443 -8.69 -7.10 -22.92
CA TRP A 443 -9.00 -5.86 -22.23
C TRP A 443 -9.27 -4.75 -23.25
N GLN A 444 -10.19 -3.85 -22.92
CA GLN A 444 -10.29 -2.52 -23.51
C GLN A 444 -9.79 -1.56 -22.45
N ASN A 445 -8.81 -0.72 -22.77
CA ASN A 445 -8.22 0.20 -21.81
C ASN A 445 -9.24 1.28 -21.36
N TYR A 446 -8.88 2.07 -20.35
CA TYR A 446 -9.76 3.10 -19.78
C TYR A 446 -10.30 4.10 -20.81
N ASP A 447 -9.55 4.36 -21.88
CA ASP A 447 -9.88 5.29 -22.96
C ASP A 447 -10.59 4.64 -24.16
N GLU A 448 -10.81 3.32 -24.12
CA GLU A 448 -11.38 2.53 -25.20
C GLU A 448 -12.86 2.20 -24.97
N PRO A 449 -13.69 2.13 -26.03
CA PRO A 449 -15.11 1.86 -25.88
C PRO A 449 -15.36 0.43 -25.39
N ALA A 450 -16.17 0.29 -24.34
CA ALA A 450 -16.55 -1.00 -23.81
C ALA A 450 -17.35 -1.87 -24.80
N GLN A 451 -17.18 -3.19 -24.69
CA GLN A 451 -17.95 -4.14 -25.48
C GLN A 451 -19.44 -4.12 -25.07
N ARG A 452 -20.33 -4.05 -26.07
CA ARG A 452 -21.77 -4.21 -25.83
C ARG A 452 -22.14 -5.64 -25.48
N ARG A 453 -23.02 -5.78 -24.48
CA ARG A 453 -23.75 -7.00 -24.11
C ARG A 453 -24.72 -7.39 -25.21
N ILE A 454 -25.25 -8.61 -25.12
CA ILE A 454 -26.28 -9.14 -26.03
C ILE A 454 -27.57 -8.30 -25.99
N ASP A 455 -27.87 -7.66 -24.85
CA ASP A 455 -29.01 -6.75 -24.67
C ASP A 455 -28.71 -5.29 -25.08
N GLY A 456 -27.54 -5.03 -25.68
CA GLY A 456 -27.13 -3.71 -26.18
C GLY A 456 -26.53 -2.77 -25.13
N LYS A 457 -26.58 -3.12 -23.84
CA LYS A 457 -25.99 -2.36 -22.72
C LYS A 457 -24.48 -2.59 -22.62
N VAL A 458 -23.79 -1.78 -21.84
CA VAL A 458 -22.36 -1.97 -21.49
C VAL A 458 -22.25 -2.11 -19.97
N PHE A 459 -21.18 -2.77 -19.50
CA PHE A 459 -20.89 -2.87 -18.07
C PHE A 459 -20.15 -1.64 -17.55
N SER A 460 -19.37 -0.98 -18.41
CA SER A 460 -18.74 0.30 -18.11
C SER A 460 -18.61 1.18 -19.35
N THR A 461 -18.14 2.41 -19.18
CA THR A 461 -17.88 3.39 -20.25
C THR A 461 -16.58 4.13 -19.97
N PRO A 462 -15.90 4.69 -20.98
CA PRO A 462 -14.72 5.54 -20.75
C PRO A 462 -14.96 6.71 -19.78
N ALA A 463 -16.19 7.16 -19.60
CA ALA A 463 -16.46 8.20 -18.60
C ALA A 463 -16.21 7.70 -17.16
N ASN A 464 -16.38 6.39 -16.91
CA ASN A 464 -16.24 5.77 -15.61
C ASN A 464 -14.81 5.28 -15.32
N GLU A 465 -14.01 5.09 -16.37
CA GLU A 465 -12.67 4.52 -16.28
C GLU A 465 -11.62 5.63 -16.26
N VAL A 466 -10.73 5.62 -15.27
CA VAL A 466 -9.85 6.77 -14.96
C VAL A 466 -8.37 6.39 -14.83
N THR A 467 -8.06 5.10 -14.83
CA THR A 467 -6.71 4.53 -14.62
C THR A 467 -6.25 3.78 -15.86
N ASP A 468 -5.10 4.16 -16.41
CA ASP A 468 -4.49 3.39 -17.51
C ASP A 468 -3.88 2.09 -16.96
N ILE A 469 -4.40 0.94 -17.39
CA ILE A 469 -3.90 -0.36 -16.95
C ILE A 469 -2.40 -0.56 -17.25
N ARG A 470 -1.89 0.11 -18.28
CA ARG A 470 -0.48 0.03 -18.70
C ARG A 470 0.44 0.88 -17.82
N GLU A 471 -0.09 1.95 -17.23
CA GLU A 471 0.60 2.72 -16.19
C GLU A 471 0.47 2.03 -14.82
N PHE A 472 -0.65 1.37 -14.55
CA PHE A 472 -0.91 0.64 -13.31
C PHE A 472 -0.08 -0.64 -13.17
N ALA A 473 0.00 -1.48 -14.21
CA ALA A 473 0.71 -2.77 -14.16
C ALA A 473 2.13 -2.69 -13.55
N PRO A 474 3.01 -1.76 -13.97
CA PRO A 474 4.35 -1.65 -13.42
C PRO A 474 4.40 -1.20 -11.97
N LEU A 475 3.37 -0.52 -11.43
CA LEU A 475 3.32 -0.17 -10.01
C LEU A 475 3.40 -1.41 -9.13
N LEU A 476 2.82 -2.53 -9.57
CA LEU A 476 2.76 -3.79 -8.82
C LEU A 476 4.11 -4.52 -8.70
N PHE A 477 5.14 -4.12 -9.46
CA PHE A 477 6.42 -4.86 -9.46
C PHE A 477 7.68 -4.00 -9.62
N ASP A 478 7.59 -2.80 -10.18
CA ASP A 478 8.73 -1.90 -10.40
C ASP A 478 8.87 -0.91 -9.25
N GLY A 479 10.04 -0.88 -8.62
CA GLY A 479 10.29 0.04 -7.53
C GLY A 479 11.26 -0.51 -6.48
N PRO A 480 11.73 0.35 -5.57
CA PRO A 480 12.54 -0.08 -4.45
C PRO A 480 11.71 -0.75 -3.34
N THR A 481 10.39 -0.58 -3.35
CA THR A 481 9.43 -1.08 -2.36
C THR A 481 8.29 -1.81 -3.09
N SER A 482 7.19 -2.10 -2.41
CA SER A 482 6.04 -2.79 -2.98
C SER A 482 4.88 -1.81 -3.22
N TYR A 483 3.93 -2.17 -4.10
CA TYR A 483 2.65 -1.46 -4.22
C TYR A 483 1.77 -1.71 -2.98
N LEU A 484 1.76 -2.95 -2.50
CA LEU A 484 1.17 -3.34 -1.23
C LEU A 484 2.23 -4.01 -0.36
N ASP A 485 2.29 -3.63 0.91
CA ASP A 485 3.12 -4.28 1.92
C ASP A 485 2.44 -5.56 2.43
N SER A 486 3.05 -6.69 2.09
CA SER A 486 2.59 -8.02 2.50
C SER A 486 2.60 -8.27 4.01
N PHE A 487 3.34 -7.47 4.78
CA PHE A 487 3.61 -7.71 6.19
C PHE A 487 3.16 -6.55 7.08
N TYR A 488 2.14 -5.80 6.65
CA TYR A 488 1.63 -4.67 7.43
C TYR A 488 1.26 -5.09 8.87
N PRO A 489 1.75 -4.39 9.91
CA PRO A 489 1.54 -4.80 11.31
C PRO A 489 0.08 -4.73 11.73
N THR A 490 -0.44 -5.82 12.33
CA THR A 490 -1.80 -5.84 12.88
C THR A 490 -1.93 -4.89 14.08
N ARG A 491 -0.85 -4.66 14.83
CA ARG A 491 -0.85 -3.72 15.97
C ARG A 491 -1.24 -2.32 15.54
N ALA A 492 -0.78 -1.84 14.39
CA ALA A 492 -1.16 -0.53 13.86
C ALA A 492 -2.67 -0.42 13.58
N ILE A 493 -3.32 -1.51 13.13
CA ILE A 493 -4.76 -1.55 12.93
C ILE A 493 -5.50 -1.46 14.27
N VAL A 494 -5.07 -2.22 15.27
CA VAL A 494 -5.66 -2.21 16.62
C VAL A 494 -5.54 -0.83 17.25
N ASP A 495 -4.37 -0.22 17.18
CA ASP A 495 -4.13 1.16 17.67
C ASP A 495 -5.09 2.17 17.04
N LEU A 496 -5.37 2.03 15.73
CA LEU A 496 -6.30 2.93 15.04
C LEU A 496 -7.77 2.70 15.42
N PHE A 497 -8.15 1.49 15.80
CA PHE A 497 -9.48 1.24 16.38
C PHE A 497 -9.62 1.80 17.79
N ASP A 498 -8.52 1.86 18.55
CA ASP A 498 -8.49 2.41 19.91
C ASP A 498 -8.48 3.95 19.95
N LEU A 499 -8.42 4.64 18.79
CA LEU A 499 -8.43 6.11 18.70
C LEU A 499 -9.69 6.76 19.27
N ALA A 500 -10.84 6.12 19.10
CA ALA A 500 -12.12 6.57 19.64
C ALA A 500 -12.33 6.19 21.12
N GLY A 501 -11.37 5.48 21.73
CA GLY A 501 -11.43 5.02 23.12
C GLY A 501 -10.60 5.88 24.08
N ALA A 502 -10.29 5.34 25.26
CA ALA A 502 -9.59 6.06 26.33
C ALA A 502 -8.08 6.34 26.06
N ARG A 503 -7.59 6.13 24.83
CA ARG A 503 -6.21 6.43 24.38
C ARG A 503 -5.13 6.03 25.40
N THR A 504 -5.08 4.75 25.74
CA THR A 504 -4.14 4.21 26.75
C THR A 504 -2.80 3.75 26.15
N GLY A 505 -1.81 3.46 27.01
CA GLY A 505 -0.49 2.99 26.57
C GLY A 505 0.22 4.04 25.71
N GLU A 506 0.72 3.65 24.54
CA GLU A 506 1.39 4.54 23.59
C GLU A 506 0.45 5.59 22.97
N LEU A 507 -0.87 5.35 22.96
CA LEU A 507 -1.83 6.32 22.39
C LEU A 507 -2.05 7.53 23.30
N ARG A 508 -1.54 7.53 24.54
CA ARG A 508 -1.57 8.69 25.44
C ARG A 508 -0.81 9.90 24.90
N HIS A 509 0.02 9.69 23.87
CA HIS A 509 0.75 10.73 23.16
C HIS A 509 -0.15 11.54 22.23
N ILE A 510 -1.40 11.12 21.98
CA ILE A 510 -2.39 11.95 21.27
C ILE A 510 -2.96 12.96 22.27
N LYS A 511 -2.41 14.17 22.29
CA LYS A 511 -2.74 15.20 23.30
C LYS A 511 -3.19 16.54 22.74
N TYR A 512 -2.82 16.87 21.51
CA TYR A 512 -3.21 18.14 20.88
C TYR A 512 -4.46 17.93 20.03
N ASP A 513 -5.60 17.82 20.70
CA ASP A 513 -6.89 17.75 20.00
C ASP A 513 -7.08 18.97 19.09
N HIS A 514 -7.69 18.76 17.93
CA HIS A 514 -7.96 19.80 16.92
C HIS A 514 -6.72 20.45 16.30
N ALA A 515 -5.50 19.96 16.54
CA ALA A 515 -4.28 20.58 16.02
C ALA A 515 -4.26 20.66 14.47
N ALA A 516 -4.87 19.69 13.78
CA ALA A 516 -5.06 19.73 12.33
C ALA A 516 -5.84 20.97 11.86
N ALA A 517 -6.85 21.41 12.62
CA ALA A 517 -7.70 22.55 12.29
C ALA A 517 -6.97 23.90 12.29
N THR A 518 -5.79 23.95 12.92
CA THR A 518 -4.99 25.18 13.02
C THR A 518 -4.22 25.51 11.74
N LYS A 519 -4.27 24.62 10.73
CA LYS A 519 -3.49 24.72 9.50
C LYS A 519 -4.37 24.52 8.26
N PRO A 520 -3.93 25.01 7.08
CA PRO A 520 -4.60 24.69 5.83
C PRO A 520 -4.73 23.19 5.63
N MET A 521 -5.87 22.76 5.08
CA MET A 521 -6.17 21.35 4.86
C MET A 521 -6.77 21.13 3.46
N LEU A 522 -6.41 20.02 2.82
CA LEU A 522 -7.04 19.54 1.59
C LEU A 522 -7.62 18.14 1.79
N ILE A 523 -8.91 17.97 1.52
CA ILE A 523 -9.55 16.65 1.47
C ILE A 523 -9.94 16.35 0.03
N VAL A 524 -9.45 15.22 -0.51
CA VAL A 524 -9.84 14.71 -1.83
C VAL A 524 -10.55 13.38 -1.65
N LEU A 525 -11.79 13.26 -2.10
CA LEU A 525 -12.60 12.04 -1.97
C LEU A 525 -12.92 11.42 -3.32
N ALA A 526 -12.87 10.10 -3.39
CA ALA A 526 -13.31 9.33 -4.54
C ALA A 526 -14.85 9.43 -4.68
N GLY A 527 -15.33 9.81 -5.86
CA GLY A 527 -16.77 9.99 -6.12
C GLY A 527 -17.57 8.69 -6.00
N ASP A 528 -16.97 7.58 -6.43
CA ASP A 528 -17.55 6.23 -6.42
C ASP A 528 -16.83 5.31 -5.41
N GLY A 529 -16.07 5.91 -4.50
CA GLY A 529 -15.42 5.23 -3.39
C GLY A 529 -16.29 5.21 -2.13
N PRO A 530 -15.95 4.37 -1.14
CA PRO A 530 -16.75 4.23 0.07
C PRO A 530 -16.60 5.37 1.08
N SER A 531 -15.55 6.19 0.96
CA SER A 531 -15.31 7.29 1.87
C SER A 531 -16.37 8.39 1.69
N LEU A 532 -16.71 8.82 0.48
CA LEU A 532 -17.71 9.88 0.30
C LEU A 532 -19.10 9.58 0.93
N PRO A 533 -19.72 8.39 0.74
CA PRO A 533 -20.94 8.02 1.46
C PRO A 533 -20.77 8.03 2.98
N THR A 534 -19.62 7.55 3.47
CA THR A 534 -19.28 7.55 4.90
C THR A 534 -19.17 8.98 5.43
N ALA A 535 -18.51 9.88 4.71
CA ALA A 535 -18.39 11.29 5.05
C ALA A 535 -19.77 11.94 5.15
N LYS A 536 -20.66 11.71 4.18
CA LYS A 536 -22.04 12.24 4.19
C LYS A 536 -22.83 11.75 5.40
N LEU A 537 -22.62 10.51 5.83
CA LEU A 537 -23.26 9.93 7.01
C LEU A 537 -22.71 10.51 8.32
N LEU A 538 -21.38 10.60 8.44
CA LEU A 538 -20.72 11.02 9.67
C LEU A 538 -20.73 12.54 9.88
N ASN A 539 -20.69 13.34 8.81
CA ASN A 539 -20.55 14.79 8.89
C ASN A 539 -21.56 15.49 9.84
N PRO A 540 -22.87 15.21 9.81
CA PRO A 540 -23.79 15.85 10.76
C PRO A 540 -23.53 15.42 12.21
N ILE A 541 -23.04 14.20 12.43
CA ILE A 541 -22.75 13.65 13.76
C ILE A 541 -21.46 14.29 14.30
N THR A 542 -20.38 14.27 13.52
CA THR A 542 -19.09 14.83 13.92
C THR A 542 -19.16 16.34 14.10
N ALA A 543 -19.91 17.06 13.25
CA ALA A 543 -20.11 18.50 13.43
C ALA A 543 -20.89 18.85 14.71
N TYR A 544 -21.73 17.93 15.20
CA TYR A 544 -22.45 18.09 16.46
C TYR A 544 -21.60 17.73 17.68
N LEU A 545 -20.87 16.62 17.62
CA LEU A 545 -20.05 16.12 18.72
C LEU A 545 -18.74 16.90 18.88
N ASN A 546 -18.07 17.22 17.78
CA ASN A 546 -16.77 17.88 17.74
C ASN A 546 -16.82 19.18 16.90
N PRO A 547 -17.54 20.22 17.34
CA PRO A 547 -17.69 21.46 16.56
C PRO A 547 -16.37 22.24 16.37
N ALA A 548 -15.32 21.90 17.13
CA ALA A 548 -13.98 22.48 17.00
C ALA A 548 -13.10 21.74 15.99
N ASP A 549 -13.44 20.50 15.61
CA ASP A 549 -12.74 19.76 14.56
C ASP A 549 -13.16 20.24 13.17
N PRO A 550 -12.29 20.08 12.15
CA PRO A 550 -12.71 20.26 10.78
C PRO A 550 -13.82 19.27 10.44
N PRO A 551 -14.84 19.68 9.67
CA PRO A 551 -15.84 18.75 9.19
C PRO A 551 -15.18 17.65 8.35
N VAL A 552 -15.63 16.40 8.51
CA VAL A 552 -15.14 15.26 7.69
C VAL A 552 -15.47 15.43 6.20
N LEU A 553 -16.50 16.23 5.89
CA LEU A 553 -16.82 16.68 4.54
C LEU A 553 -16.83 18.22 4.50
N PRO A 554 -15.65 18.86 4.38
CA PRO A 554 -15.59 20.31 4.29
C PRO A 554 -16.19 20.80 2.96
N ALA A 555 -16.68 22.04 2.94
CA ALA A 555 -17.37 22.61 1.78
C ALA A 555 -16.47 22.73 0.54
N ASP A 556 -15.16 22.82 0.76
CA ASP A 556 -14.11 22.89 -0.26
C ASP A 556 -13.43 21.52 -0.53
N ALA A 557 -14.01 20.42 -0.04
CA ALA A 557 -13.55 19.07 -0.39
C ALA A 557 -13.59 18.88 -1.92
N VAL A 558 -12.51 18.33 -2.47
CA VAL A 558 -12.43 17.98 -3.89
C VAL A 558 -13.03 16.59 -4.07
N ILE A 559 -14.12 16.49 -4.83
CA ILE A 559 -14.71 15.21 -5.21
C ILE A 559 -14.19 14.82 -6.58
N ALA A 560 -13.48 13.68 -6.65
CA ALA A 560 -12.96 13.11 -7.89
C ALA A 560 -14.05 12.23 -8.55
N PRO A 561 -14.78 12.72 -9.56
CA PRO A 561 -15.88 11.97 -10.15
C PRO A 561 -15.38 10.69 -10.79
N ASN A 562 -16.10 9.58 -10.62
CA ASN A 562 -15.77 8.26 -11.18
C ASN A 562 -14.46 7.63 -10.66
N TYR A 563 -13.86 8.24 -9.63
CA TYR A 563 -12.72 7.61 -8.96
C TYR A 563 -13.26 6.61 -7.95
N HIS A 564 -12.61 5.45 -7.89
CA HIS A 564 -12.69 4.51 -6.78
C HIS A 564 -11.54 4.75 -5.80
N HIS A 565 -11.54 3.99 -4.71
CA HIS A 565 -10.60 4.15 -3.60
C HIS A 565 -9.14 4.22 -4.07
N GLN A 566 -8.71 3.25 -4.88
CA GLN A 566 -7.33 3.18 -5.40
C GLN A 566 -7.13 4.06 -6.64
N SER A 567 -8.20 4.43 -7.36
CA SER A 567 -8.08 5.37 -8.49
C SER A 567 -7.51 6.72 -8.05
N THR A 568 -7.70 7.11 -6.78
CA THR A 568 -7.08 8.33 -6.23
C THR A 568 -5.56 8.29 -6.19
N MET A 569 -4.97 7.12 -6.37
CA MET A 569 -3.52 6.90 -6.40
C MET A 569 -2.98 6.59 -7.80
N ALA A 570 -3.82 5.99 -8.64
CA ALA A 570 -3.42 5.46 -9.95
C ALA A 570 -4.01 6.23 -11.15
N GLY A 571 -4.75 7.32 -10.93
CA GLY A 571 -5.39 8.08 -12.01
C GLY A 571 -4.43 8.42 -13.16
N ALA A 572 -4.87 8.17 -14.39
CA ALA A 572 -4.10 8.44 -15.60
C ALA A 572 -3.82 9.95 -15.72
N ALA A 573 -2.59 10.32 -16.09
CA ALA A 573 -2.17 11.73 -16.18
C ALA A 573 -3.08 12.58 -17.09
N ARG A 574 -3.71 11.95 -18.08
CA ARG A 574 -4.72 12.54 -18.98
C ARG A 574 -6.02 11.75 -18.89
N GLN A 575 -7.08 12.43 -18.47
CA GLN A 575 -8.42 11.86 -18.37
C GLN A 575 -9.13 11.86 -19.73
N ASN A 576 -10.20 11.06 -19.85
CA ASN A 576 -10.94 10.87 -21.10
C ASN A 576 -11.65 12.14 -21.62
N ASP A 577 -11.89 13.12 -20.76
CA ASP A 577 -12.37 14.45 -21.14
C ASP A 577 -11.24 15.41 -21.61
N GLY A 578 -10.00 14.91 -21.66
CA GLY A 578 -8.80 15.65 -22.04
C GLY A 578 -8.19 16.49 -20.93
N ARG A 579 -8.78 16.54 -19.74
CA ARG A 579 -8.25 17.29 -18.60
C ARG A 579 -7.11 16.55 -17.88
N PRO A 580 -6.26 17.26 -17.13
CA PRO A 580 -5.31 16.62 -16.22
C PRO A 580 -6.01 15.83 -15.11
N GLU A 581 -5.29 14.84 -14.57
CA GLU A 581 -5.67 14.09 -13.37
C GLU A 581 -6.00 15.03 -12.19
N ILE A 582 -7.13 14.79 -11.52
CA ILE A 582 -7.75 15.74 -10.59
C ILE A 582 -7.05 15.79 -9.22
N VAL A 583 -6.58 14.66 -8.70
CA VAL A 583 -5.94 14.55 -7.38
C VAL A 583 -4.63 15.32 -7.37
N SER A 584 -3.77 15.05 -8.34
CA SER A 584 -2.47 15.71 -8.52
C SER A 584 -2.61 17.20 -8.79
N THR A 585 -3.68 17.59 -9.50
CA THR A 585 -4.04 19.00 -9.72
C THR A 585 -4.44 19.68 -8.42
N ALA A 586 -5.28 19.04 -7.59
CA ALA A 586 -5.68 19.55 -6.29
C ALA A 586 -4.48 19.71 -5.35
N LEU A 587 -3.62 18.68 -5.27
CA LEU A 587 -2.37 18.71 -4.49
C LEU A 587 -1.44 19.85 -4.94
N THR A 588 -1.28 20.04 -6.24
CA THR A 588 -0.47 21.12 -6.82
C THR A 588 -1.00 22.49 -6.41
N ASN A 589 -2.31 22.70 -6.56
CA ASN A 589 -2.95 23.98 -6.22
C ASN A 589 -2.90 24.26 -4.72
N PHE A 590 -3.09 23.23 -3.89
CA PHE A 590 -3.03 23.34 -2.43
C PHE A 590 -1.65 23.79 -1.95
N MET A 591 -0.57 23.17 -2.44
CA MET A 591 0.79 23.65 -2.15
C MET A 591 1.00 25.06 -2.70
N ALA A 592 0.58 25.32 -3.95
CA ALA A 592 0.78 26.61 -4.57
C ALA A 592 0.19 27.76 -3.72
N ALA A 593 -0.99 27.53 -3.14
CA ALA A 593 -1.70 28.50 -2.32
C ALA A 593 -1.16 28.65 -0.89
N ASN A 594 -0.56 27.61 -0.31
CA ASN A 594 -0.27 27.57 1.13
C ASN A 594 1.23 27.56 1.49
N THR A 595 2.12 27.42 0.51
CA THR A 595 3.56 27.56 0.75
C THR A 595 3.92 29.01 1.06
N GLN A 596 4.57 29.22 2.20
CA GLN A 596 5.07 30.53 2.60
C GLN A 596 6.49 30.77 2.08
N PRO A 597 6.82 32.02 1.68
CA PRO A 597 8.16 32.39 1.23
C PRO A 597 9.24 32.34 2.33
#